data_AF-A0A0D2TIW4-F1
#
_entry.id   AF-A0A0D2TIW4-F1
#
_cell.length_a   1.000
_cell.length_b   1.000
_cell.length_c   1.000
_cell.angle_alpha   90.00
_cell.angle_beta   90.00
_cell.angle_gamma   90.00
#
_symmetry.space_group_name_H-M   'P 1'
#
loop_
_entity.id
_entity.type
_entity.pdbx_description
1 polymer ?
#
loop_
_entity_poly.entity_id
_entity_poly.type
_entity_poly.pdbx_seq_one_letter_code
_entity_poly.pdbx_strand_id
1 'polypeptide(L)'
;MAEYVCLFHKDTVIVKSPRKSPVFLRTIVLLFGIVCGIYICTVCLRQINTVSKIKTQNLQVIESPSPDSNILAQLEARIPTLHYPKPQTFSRGECIQNPVRFFAILSMQRSGSGWFETLLNSHINISSNGEIFCAMDRRKNISTIMQTLDRVYKLDWFNSASKNECSAAVGFKWMLNQGLIEYHKEIVEYFNYRGVSVVFLFRRNLLRRMVSLLANSHDRYAKLLNGTHKSHVHSQEESLNVGGCSFKLQADNQLYIINK
;
A
#
# COMPACT_ATOMS: atom_id res chain seq x y z
N MET A 1 5.39 73.00 35.92
CA MET A 1 4.46 73.85 36.69
C MET A 1 3.33 74.28 35.78
N ALA A 2 2.12 73.79 36.05
CA ALA A 2 0.84 74.41 35.68
C ALA A 2 -0.25 73.56 36.33
N GLU A 3 -0.77 74.03 37.45
CA GLU A 3 -1.99 73.51 38.04
C GLU A 3 -3.19 73.96 37.19
N TYR A 4 -4.17 73.07 37.02
CA TYR A 4 -5.54 73.48 36.78
C TYR A 4 -6.44 72.63 37.67
N VAL A 5 -6.97 73.27 38.70
CA VAL A 5 -8.10 72.80 39.49
C VAL A 5 -9.36 73.08 38.69
N CYS A 6 -10.23 72.08 38.52
CA CYS A 6 -11.64 72.28 38.25
C CYS A 6 -12.44 71.17 38.97
N LEU A 7 -13.20 71.57 39.98
CA LEU A 7 -14.13 70.75 40.75
C LEU A 7 -15.51 70.84 40.11
N PHE A 8 -16.13 69.73 39.71
CA PHE A 8 -17.60 69.59 39.62
C PHE A 8 -18.06 68.12 39.75
N HIS A 9 -18.77 67.88 40.85
CA HIS A 9 -19.90 66.98 41.16
C HIS A 9 -20.25 65.72 40.33
N LYS A 10 -20.46 64.62 41.08
CA LYS A 10 -21.28 63.39 40.91
C LYS A 10 -21.44 62.71 39.52
N ASP A 11 -21.22 61.39 39.58
CA ASP A 11 -21.85 60.31 38.82
C ASP A 11 -21.49 60.18 37.34
N THR A 12 -20.37 59.49 37.07
CA THR A 12 -20.26 58.39 36.08
C THR A 12 -18.82 57.89 36.05
N VAL A 13 -18.58 56.65 36.51
CA VAL A 13 -17.30 55.97 36.27
C VAL A 13 -17.30 55.51 34.81
N ILE A 14 -16.83 56.37 33.91
CA ILE A 14 -16.51 55.97 32.53
C ILE A 14 -15.18 55.22 32.60
N VAL A 15 -15.25 53.90 32.76
CA VAL A 15 -14.11 53.02 32.55
C VAL A 15 -13.77 53.06 31.05
N LYS A 16 -12.79 53.90 30.68
CA LYS A 16 -12.21 53.85 29.33
C LYS A 16 -11.59 52.46 29.14
N SER A 17 -12.15 51.69 28.21
CA SER A 17 -11.57 50.45 27.71
C SER A 17 -10.10 50.71 27.31
N PRO A 18 -9.13 49.92 27.82
CA PRO A 18 -7.75 50.08 27.40
C PRO A 18 -7.69 49.70 25.92
N ARG A 19 -7.42 50.69 25.06
CA ARG A 19 -7.07 50.45 23.66
C ARG A 19 -5.83 49.56 23.66
N LYS A 20 -6.01 48.23 23.59
CA LYS A 20 -4.92 47.28 23.39
C LYS A 20 -4.17 47.77 22.16
N SER A 21 -2.92 48.18 22.33
CA SER A 21 -2.18 48.78 21.23
C SER A 21 -2.08 47.75 20.10
N PRO A 22 -2.21 48.15 18.83
CA PRO A 22 -2.08 47.24 17.69
C PRO A 22 -0.71 46.54 17.68
N VAL A 23 0.28 47.08 18.40
CA VAL A 23 1.59 46.47 18.63
C VAL A 23 1.47 45.19 19.46
N PHE A 24 0.69 45.19 20.56
CA PHE A 24 0.51 44.03 21.43
C PHE A 24 -0.12 42.83 20.69
N LEU A 25 -1.11 43.10 19.83
CA LEU A 25 -1.72 42.05 19.00
C LEU A 25 -0.72 41.49 17.99
N ARG A 26 0.10 42.34 17.36
CA ARG A 26 1.14 41.92 16.42
C ARG A 26 2.22 41.08 17.09
N THR A 27 2.66 41.43 18.30
CA THR A 27 3.63 40.60 19.04
C THR A 27 3.06 39.24 19.41
N ILE A 28 1.77 39.14 19.79
CA ILE A 28 1.12 37.85 20.06
C ILE A 28 1.08 36.97 18.80
N VAL A 29 0.72 37.53 17.64
CA VAL A 29 0.68 36.78 16.38
C VAL A 29 2.07 36.28 15.98
N LEU A 30 3.11 37.11 16.16
CA LEU A 30 4.50 36.70 15.89
C LEU A 30 4.96 35.59 16.83
N LEU A 31 4.67 35.69 18.12
CA LEU A 31 4.97 34.64 19.11
C LEU A 31 4.28 33.33 18.74
N PHE A 32 3.00 33.39 18.36
CA PHE A 32 2.26 32.22 17.92
C PHE A 32 2.87 31.60 16.66
N GLY A 33 3.26 32.42 15.68
CA GLY A 33 3.95 31.96 14.47
C GLY A 33 5.28 31.26 14.76
N ILE A 34 6.09 31.79 15.69
CA ILE A 34 7.36 31.18 16.11
C ILE A 34 7.12 29.85 16.80
N VAL A 35 6.18 29.79 17.75
CA VAL A 35 5.85 28.55 18.49
C VAL A 35 5.30 27.48 17.54
N CYS A 36 4.39 27.85 16.64
CA CYS A 36 3.89 26.93 15.60
C CYS A 36 5.00 26.49 14.65
N GLY A 37 5.90 27.39 14.24
CA GLY A 37 7.05 27.05 13.40
C GLY A 37 7.99 26.05 14.06
N ILE A 38 8.33 26.25 15.33
CA ILE A 38 9.16 25.32 16.12
C ILE A 38 8.43 23.99 16.29
N TYR A 39 7.13 23.99 16.59
CA TYR A 39 6.33 22.78 16.72
C TYR A 39 6.29 21.98 15.40
N ILE A 40 6.04 22.63 14.27
CA ILE A 40 6.04 21.98 12.95
C ILE A 40 7.44 21.43 12.65
N CYS A 41 8.50 22.22 12.89
CA CYS A 41 9.87 21.80 12.63
C CYS A 41 10.27 20.58 13.48
N THR A 42 9.91 20.57 14.77
CA THR A 42 10.18 19.44 15.68
C THR A 42 9.41 18.18 15.27
N VAL A 43 8.17 18.30 14.82
CA VAL A 43 7.38 17.18 14.27
C VAL A 43 8.02 16.65 12.98
N CYS A 44 8.42 17.53 12.05
CA CYS A 44 9.09 17.14 10.81
C CYS A 44 10.43 16.43 11.07
N LEU A 45 11.24 16.94 12.01
CA LEU A 45 12.52 16.31 12.38
C LEU A 45 12.31 14.95 13.07
N ARG A 46 11.29 14.82 13.94
CA ARG A 46 10.90 13.52 14.51
C ARG A 46 10.47 12.53 13.44
N GLN A 47 9.73 12.97 12.42
CA GLN A 47 9.31 12.13 11.29
C GLN A 47 10.52 11.66 10.46
N ILE A 48 11.49 12.54 10.19
CA ILE A 48 12.73 12.17 9.49
C ILE A 48 13.56 11.18 10.31
N ASN A 49 13.68 11.40 11.62
CA ASN A 49 14.39 10.49 12.52
C ASN A 49 13.69 9.13 12.69
N THR A 50 12.36 9.06 12.65
CA THR A 50 11.65 7.77 12.63
C THR A 50 11.83 7.06 11.31
N VAL A 51 11.81 7.78 10.18
CA VAL A 51 12.14 7.20 8.86
C VAL A 51 13.57 6.69 8.82
N SER A 52 14.55 7.41 9.38
CA SER A 52 15.95 6.95 9.45
C SER A 52 16.08 5.74 10.39
N LYS A 53 15.36 5.73 11.52
CA LYS A 53 15.33 4.61 12.46
C LYS A 53 14.70 3.34 11.88
N ILE A 54 13.63 3.48 11.07
CA ILE A 54 13.05 2.38 10.26
C ILE A 54 14.06 1.92 9.21
N LYS A 55 14.81 2.84 8.58
CA LYS A 55 15.85 2.50 7.61
C LYS A 55 17.02 1.72 8.23
N THR A 56 17.29 1.90 9.53
CA THR A 56 18.27 1.12 10.30
C THR A 56 17.72 -0.17 10.91
N GLN A 57 16.41 -0.32 11.05
CA GLN A 57 15.78 -1.57 11.48
C GLN A 57 15.54 -2.47 10.27
N ASN A 58 16.61 -3.09 9.78
CA ASN A 58 16.63 -4.34 9.00
C ASN A 58 15.35 -4.67 8.20
N LEU A 59 14.97 -3.81 7.26
CA LEU A 59 14.44 -4.34 6.02
C LEU A 59 15.64 -5.00 5.35
N GLN A 60 15.80 -6.31 5.53
CA GLN A 60 16.51 -7.11 4.54
C GLN A 60 15.75 -6.95 3.23
N VAL A 61 16.03 -5.86 2.54
CA VAL A 61 15.87 -5.81 1.10
C VAL A 61 16.78 -6.93 0.65
N ILE A 62 16.18 -8.02 0.16
CA ILE A 62 16.91 -8.92 -0.72
C ILE A 62 17.19 -8.04 -1.94
N GLU A 63 18.28 -7.29 -1.86
CA GLU A 63 18.88 -6.63 -3.00
C GLU A 63 19.36 -7.81 -3.81
N SER A 64 18.61 -8.16 -4.85
CA SER A 64 19.06 -9.18 -5.79
C SER A 64 20.41 -8.67 -6.30
N PRO A 65 21.53 -9.34 -6.00
CA PRO A 65 22.74 -9.10 -6.78
C PRO A 65 22.30 -9.31 -8.23
N SER A 66 22.64 -8.39 -9.14
CA SER A 66 22.41 -8.67 -10.56
C SER A 66 22.99 -10.07 -10.81
N PRO A 67 22.20 -11.05 -11.27
CA PRO A 67 22.74 -12.39 -11.40
C PRO A 67 23.88 -12.30 -12.41
N ASP A 68 25.10 -12.62 -11.98
CA ASP A 68 26.16 -12.97 -12.92
C ASP A 68 25.55 -13.98 -13.90
N SER A 69 25.72 -13.77 -15.20
CA SER A 69 25.11 -14.59 -16.24
C SER A 69 25.38 -16.09 -16.06
N ASN A 70 26.49 -16.44 -15.41
CA ASN A 70 26.85 -17.79 -15.00
C ASN A 70 26.00 -18.36 -13.84
N ILE A 71 25.55 -17.53 -12.89
CA ILE A 71 24.65 -17.95 -11.80
C ILE A 71 23.25 -18.19 -12.34
N LEU A 72 22.78 -17.35 -13.28
CA LEU A 72 21.50 -17.55 -13.94
C LEU A 72 21.50 -18.90 -14.66
N ALA A 73 22.49 -19.19 -15.52
CA ALA A 73 22.60 -20.46 -16.24
C ALA A 73 22.70 -21.69 -15.30
N GLN A 74 23.41 -21.57 -14.18
CA GLN A 74 23.48 -22.64 -13.17
C GLN A 74 22.18 -22.81 -12.36
N LEU A 75 21.46 -21.72 -12.07
CA LEU A 75 20.12 -21.79 -11.47
C LEU A 75 19.14 -22.43 -12.46
N GLU A 76 19.13 -22.01 -13.72
CA GLU A 76 18.24 -22.55 -14.75
C GLU A 76 18.46 -24.05 -14.97
N ALA A 77 19.71 -24.52 -14.91
CA ALA A 77 20.04 -25.95 -15.02
C ALA A 77 19.67 -26.78 -13.77
N ARG A 78 19.58 -26.15 -12.59
CA ARG A 78 19.17 -26.81 -11.32
C ARG A 78 17.68 -26.72 -11.03
N ILE A 79 16.93 -25.89 -11.73
CA ILE A 79 15.48 -25.75 -11.56
C ILE A 79 14.80 -26.73 -12.51
N PRO A 80 14.24 -27.86 -12.05
CA PRO A 80 13.31 -28.59 -12.88
C PRO A 80 12.19 -27.62 -13.22
N THR A 81 12.03 -27.31 -14.51
CA THR A 81 10.87 -26.57 -15.00
C THR A 81 9.64 -27.38 -14.59
N LEU A 82 9.00 -26.96 -13.49
CA LEU A 82 7.78 -27.57 -13.01
C LEU A 82 6.68 -27.18 -14.00
N HIS A 83 6.57 -27.95 -15.08
CA HIS A 83 5.49 -27.81 -16.04
C HIS A 83 4.24 -28.36 -15.36
N TYR A 84 3.41 -27.45 -14.84
CA TYR A 84 2.09 -27.82 -14.35
C TYR A 84 1.29 -28.43 -15.50
N PRO A 85 0.60 -29.55 -15.28
CA PRO A 85 -0.19 -30.18 -16.32
C PRO A 85 -1.24 -29.19 -16.83
N LYS A 86 -1.48 -29.20 -18.14
CA LYS A 86 -2.63 -28.50 -18.71
C LYS A 86 -3.87 -29.35 -18.41
N PRO A 87 -4.80 -28.87 -17.57
CA PRO A 87 -5.97 -29.65 -17.25
C PRO A 87 -6.87 -29.81 -18.48
N GLN A 88 -7.50 -30.97 -18.61
CA GLN A 88 -8.44 -31.28 -19.71
C GLN A 88 -9.88 -31.03 -19.29
N THR A 89 -10.24 -31.40 -18.05
CA THR A 89 -11.60 -31.20 -17.52
C THR A 89 -11.73 -29.96 -16.61
N PHE A 90 -10.61 -29.29 -16.31
CA PHE A 90 -10.53 -28.18 -15.36
C PHE A 90 -11.05 -28.55 -13.95
N SER A 91 -11.15 -29.86 -13.65
CA SER A 91 -11.53 -30.33 -12.34
C SER A 91 -10.34 -30.20 -11.38
N ARG A 92 -10.62 -29.83 -10.12
CA ARG A 92 -9.59 -29.76 -9.08
C ARG A 92 -8.82 -31.08 -8.93
N GLY A 93 -9.48 -32.20 -9.25
CA GLY A 93 -8.92 -33.55 -9.26
C GLY A 93 -7.62 -33.68 -10.04
N GLU A 94 -7.54 -33.03 -11.20
CA GLU A 94 -6.38 -33.10 -12.10
C GLU A 94 -5.14 -32.39 -11.53
N CYS A 95 -5.36 -31.41 -10.65
CA CYS A 95 -4.30 -30.62 -10.03
C CYS A 95 -3.95 -31.09 -8.60
N ILE A 96 -4.53 -32.20 -8.10
CA ILE A 96 -4.35 -32.64 -6.70
C ILE A 96 -2.88 -32.84 -6.31
N GLN A 97 -2.06 -33.34 -7.24
CA GLN A 97 -0.64 -33.63 -6.99
C GLN A 97 0.22 -32.35 -6.89
N ASN A 98 -0.35 -31.18 -7.17
CA ASN A 98 0.34 -29.91 -7.21
C ASN A 98 -0.13 -29.02 -6.04
N PRO A 99 0.64 -28.90 -4.95
CA PRO A 99 0.24 -28.05 -3.84
C PRO A 99 0.22 -26.58 -4.25
N VAL A 100 -0.85 -25.88 -3.88
CA VAL A 100 -1.02 -24.45 -4.17
C VAL A 100 -0.44 -23.63 -3.02
N ARG A 101 0.41 -22.66 -3.34
CA ARG A 101 0.91 -21.71 -2.34
C ARG A 101 0.01 -20.51 -2.19
N PHE A 102 -0.13 -20.04 -0.97
CA PHE A 102 -0.96 -18.89 -0.67
C PHE A 102 -0.11 -17.65 -0.45
N PHE A 103 -0.54 -16.52 -1.02
CA PHE A 103 0.09 -15.25 -0.75
C PHE A 103 -0.92 -14.12 -0.53
N ALA A 104 -0.46 -13.03 0.08
CA ALA A 104 -1.19 -11.78 0.22
C ALA A 104 -0.26 -10.58 -0.04
N ILE A 105 -0.68 -9.67 -0.93
CA ILE A 105 0.06 -8.44 -1.23
C ILE A 105 -0.48 -7.33 -0.33
N LEU A 106 0.26 -6.99 0.71
CA LEU A 106 -0.11 -5.94 1.66
C LEU A 106 0.48 -4.61 1.23
N SER A 107 -0.38 -3.61 1.03
CA SER A 107 0.02 -2.39 0.34
C SER A 107 -0.78 -1.16 0.77
N MET A 108 -0.34 0.02 0.35
CA MET A 108 -1.14 1.26 0.40
C MET A 108 -1.59 1.67 -1.02
N GLN A 109 -2.53 2.59 -1.12
CA GLN A 109 -2.95 3.15 -2.41
C GLN A 109 -1.77 3.86 -3.11
N ARG A 110 -1.68 3.71 -4.44
CA ARG A 110 -0.63 4.31 -5.29
C ARG A 110 0.81 3.87 -4.95
N SER A 111 0.97 2.67 -4.41
CA SER A 111 2.28 2.06 -4.12
C SER A 111 2.98 1.44 -5.34
N GLY A 112 2.23 1.16 -6.42
CA GLY A 112 2.68 0.31 -7.53
C GLY A 112 2.12 -1.11 -7.49
N SER A 113 1.28 -1.44 -6.50
CA SER A 113 0.69 -2.77 -6.33
C SER A 113 -0.22 -3.23 -7.47
N GLY A 114 -0.84 -2.32 -8.22
CA GLY A 114 -1.57 -2.67 -9.44
C GLY A 114 -0.66 -3.22 -10.54
N TRP A 115 0.47 -2.57 -10.82
CA TRP A 115 1.45 -3.05 -11.79
C TRP A 115 2.05 -4.40 -11.36
N PHE A 116 2.44 -4.51 -10.09
CA PHE A 116 3.01 -5.74 -9.55
C PHE A 116 2.02 -6.92 -9.64
N GLU A 117 0.75 -6.68 -9.33
CA GLU A 117 -0.31 -7.67 -9.52
C GLU A 117 -0.49 -8.08 -10.99
N THR A 118 -0.54 -7.12 -11.92
CA THR A 118 -0.65 -7.44 -13.36
C THR A 118 0.53 -8.27 -13.83
N LEU A 119 1.73 -7.97 -13.32
CA LEU A 119 2.92 -8.73 -13.62
C LEU A 119 2.84 -10.17 -13.05
N LEU A 120 2.36 -10.37 -11.82
CA LEU A 120 2.12 -11.72 -11.27
C LEU A 120 1.09 -12.51 -12.10
N ASN A 121 -0.01 -11.88 -12.48
CA ASN A 121 -1.09 -12.50 -13.26
C ASN A 121 -0.71 -12.82 -14.72
N SER A 122 0.43 -12.33 -15.20
CA SER A 122 1.01 -12.73 -16.49
C SER A 122 1.61 -14.13 -16.48
N HIS A 123 1.94 -14.65 -15.30
CA HIS A 123 2.43 -16.02 -15.17
C HIS A 123 1.27 -17.01 -15.24
N ILE A 124 1.42 -18.07 -16.05
CA ILE A 124 0.35 -19.03 -16.35
C ILE A 124 -0.19 -19.75 -15.09
N ASN A 125 0.68 -20.03 -14.12
CA ASN A 125 0.29 -20.72 -12.87
C ASN A 125 0.13 -19.80 -11.65
N ILE A 126 0.12 -18.47 -11.80
CA ILE A 126 -0.08 -17.56 -10.66
C ILE A 126 -1.38 -16.80 -10.86
N SER A 127 -2.18 -16.72 -9.80
CA SER A 127 -3.42 -15.93 -9.78
C SER A 127 -3.48 -15.01 -8.56
N SER A 128 -3.61 -13.72 -8.80
CA SER A 128 -3.93 -12.68 -7.83
C SER A 128 -5.33 -12.15 -8.09
N ASN A 129 -6.20 -12.27 -7.07
CA ASN A 129 -7.63 -12.00 -7.15
C ASN A 129 -8.05 -10.53 -6.98
N GLY A 130 -7.14 -9.57 -7.15
CA GLY A 130 -7.46 -8.16 -6.99
C GLY A 130 -7.64 -7.73 -5.53
N GLU A 131 -8.26 -6.57 -5.36
CA GLU A 131 -8.61 -6.01 -4.06
C GLU A 131 -9.91 -6.60 -3.51
N ILE A 132 -9.84 -7.83 -3.02
CA ILE A 132 -11.02 -8.53 -2.47
C ILE A 132 -11.56 -7.87 -1.20
N PHE A 133 -10.81 -7.00 -0.52
CA PHE A 133 -11.32 -6.28 0.65
C PHE A 133 -11.68 -4.83 0.35
N CYS A 134 -11.79 -4.43 -0.92
CA CYS A 134 -12.27 -3.09 -1.30
C CYS A 134 -13.78 -2.87 -1.02
N ALA A 135 -14.59 -3.94 -1.00
CA ALA A 135 -16.00 -3.84 -0.65
C ALA A 135 -16.20 -3.84 0.89
N MET A 136 -17.01 -2.90 1.39
CA MET A 136 -17.29 -2.75 2.83
C MET A 136 -17.90 -4.01 3.46
N ASP A 137 -18.81 -4.69 2.75
CA ASP A 137 -19.50 -5.87 3.27
C ASP A 137 -18.55 -6.99 3.70
N ARG A 138 -17.43 -7.15 2.98
CA ARG A 138 -16.41 -8.18 3.25
C ARG A 138 -15.52 -7.88 4.45
N ARG A 139 -15.60 -6.66 5.01
CA ARG A 139 -14.77 -6.18 6.13
C ARG A 139 -15.59 -5.65 7.32
N LYS A 140 -16.86 -6.04 7.44
CA LYS A 140 -17.75 -5.60 8.53
C LYS A 140 -17.29 -6.07 9.90
N ASN A 141 -16.73 -7.27 9.99
CA ASN A 141 -16.22 -7.86 11.21
C ASN A 141 -15.21 -8.97 10.87
N ILE A 142 -14.52 -9.48 11.89
CA ILE A 142 -13.50 -10.51 11.71
C ILE A 142 -14.04 -11.83 11.15
N SER A 143 -15.26 -12.24 11.53
CA SER A 143 -15.87 -13.47 11.02
C SER A 143 -16.06 -13.42 9.50
N THR A 144 -16.57 -12.30 8.98
CA THR A 144 -16.75 -12.10 7.53
C THR A 144 -15.41 -12.05 6.79
N ILE A 145 -14.38 -11.46 7.40
CA ILE A 145 -13.02 -11.47 6.86
C ILE A 145 -12.51 -12.91 6.74
N MET A 146 -12.61 -13.69 7.83
CA MET A 146 -12.15 -15.09 7.86
C MET A 146 -12.90 -15.97 6.87
N GLN A 147 -14.23 -15.81 6.74
CA GLN A 147 -15.03 -16.49 5.72
C GLN A 147 -14.56 -16.17 4.30
N THR A 148 -14.22 -14.90 4.05
CA THR A 148 -13.71 -14.45 2.74
C THR A 148 -12.33 -15.07 2.47
N LEU A 149 -11.42 -15.04 3.45
CA LEU A 149 -10.09 -15.67 3.35
C LEU A 149 -10.21 -17.17 3.08
N ASP A 150 -11.10 -17.85 3.79
CA ASP A 150 -11.35 -19.28 3.61
C ASP A 150 -11.83 -19.58 2.21
N ARG A 151 -12.77 -18.79 1.67
CA ARG A 151 -13.26 -18.98 0.31
C ARG A 151 -12.15 -18.84 -0.72
N VAL A 152 -11.27 -17.85 -0.56
CA VAL A 152 -10.13 -17.63 -1.46
C VAL A 152 -9.14 -18.79 -1.38
N TYR A 153 -8.72 -19.18 -0.18
CA TYR A 153 -7.69 -20.21 -0.02
C TYR A 153 -8.23 -21.66 -0.09
N LYS A 154 -9.55 -21.84 -0.14
CA LYS A 154 -10.17 -23.10 -0.58
C LYS A 154 -10.27 -23.20 -2.10
N LEU A 155 -9.91 -22.13 -2.82
CA LEU A 155 -10.01 -22.00 -4.28
C LEU A 155 -11.46 -21.93 -4.79
N ASP A 156 -12.39 -21.49 -3.94
CA ASP A 156 -13.82 -21.33 -4.26
C ASP A 156 -14.16 -19.87 -4.67
N TRP A 157 -13.12 -19.13 -5.07
CA TRP A 157 -13.19 -17.73 -5.45
C TRP A 157 -13.09 -17.58 -6.96
N PHE A 158 -14.24 -17.40 -7.61
CA PHE A 158 -14.35 -17.29 -9.07
C PHE A 158 -14.47 -15.82 -9.49
N ASN A 159 -13.47 -15.34 -10.21
CA ASN A 159 -13.45 -13.98 -10.78
C ASN A 159 -12.69 -14.00 -12.12
N SER A 160 -12.47 -12.82 -12.71
CA SER A 160 -11.71 -12.69 -13.96
C SER A 160 -10.22 -13.06 -13.82
N ALA A 161 -9.70 -13.26 -12.61
CA ALA A 161 -8.34 -13.71 -12.36
C ALA A 161 -8.23 -15.24 -12.26
N SER A 162 -9.36 -15.96 -12.20
CA SER A 162 -9.40 -17.41 -12.26
C SER A 162 -8.79 -17.87 -13.59
N LYS A 163 -7.83 -18.79 -13.49
CA LYS A 163 -7.11 -19.35 -14.63
C LYS A 163 -7.74 -20.69 -15.00
N ASN A 164 -7.66 -21.03 -16.27
CA ASN A 164 -8.03 -22.35 -16.76
C ASN A 164 -6.87 -23.34 -16.54
N GLU A 165 -5.72 -22.93 -16.01
CA GLU A 165 -4.61 -23.82 -15.71
C GLU A 165 -4.54 -24.19 -14.22
N CYS A 166 -3.84 -25.28 -13.91
CA CYS A 166 -3.50 -25.59 -12.53
C CYS A 166 -2.69 -24.43 -11.91
N SER A 167 -3.16 -23.91 -10.78
CA SER A 167 -2.51 -22.81 -10.08
C SER A 167 -1.38 -23.32 -9.19
N ALA A 168 -0.19 -22.75 -9.34
CA ALA A 168 0.96 -22.92 -8.45
C ALA A 168 0.82 -22.06 -7.19
N ALA A 169 0.31 -20.84 -7.38
CA ALA A 169 0.17 -19.86 -6.32
C ALA A 169 -1.12 -19.05 -6.49
N VAL A 170 -1.83 -18.85 -5.39
CA VAL A 170 -3.07 -18.07 -5.34
C VAL A 170 -3.00 -17.05 -4.22
N GLY A 171 -3.38 -15.83 -4.54
CA GLY A 171 -3.40 -14.75 -3.58
C GLY A 171 -4.32 -13.63 -3.98
N PHE A 172 -4.14 -12.51 -3.31
CA PHE A 172 -4.90 -11.29 -3.54
C PHE A 172 -4.13 -10.08 -3.02
N LYS A 173 -4.65 -8.90 -3.35
CA LYS A 173 -4.14 -7.62 -2.88
C LYS A 173 -5.00 -7.08 -1.76
N TRP A 174 -4.37 -6.59 -0.69
CA TRP A 174 -5.06 -6.01 0.46
C TRP A 174 -4.45 -4.66 0.80
N MET A 175 -5.26 -3.61 0.75
CA MET A 175 -4.81 -2.31 1.21
C MET A 175 -4.87 -2.21 2.74
N LEU A 176 -3.85 -1.62 3.36
CA LEU A 176 -3.75 -1.51 4.83
C LEU A 176 -4.95 -0.80 5.46
N ASN A 177 -5.59 0.12 4.73
CA ASN A 177 -6.78 0.85 5.18
C ASN A 177 -8.11 0.10 4.96
N GLN A 178 -8.09 -1.17 4.53
CA GLN A 178 -9.27 -1.99 4.26
C GLN A 178 -9.50 -3.03 5.38
N GLY A 179 -9.44 -2.62 6.66
CA GLY A 179 -9.73 -3.47 7.82
C GLY A 179 -8.58 -4.37 8.29
N LEU A 180 -7.44 -4.42 7.57
CA LEU A 180 -6.31 -5.26 7.94
C LEU A 180 -5.66 -4.84 9.27
N ILE A 181 -5.50 -3.53 9.49
CA ILE A 181 -4.86 -3.02 10.72
C ILE A 181 -5.75 -3.24 11.95
N GLU A 182 -7.07 -3.20 11.77
CA GLU A 182 -8.05 -3.38 12.84
C GLU A 182 -7.99 -4.79 13.44
N TYR A 183 -7.91 -5.81 12.58
CA TYR A 183 -7.92 -7.23 12.98
C TYR A 183 -6.56 -7.93 12.76
N HIS A 184 -5.46 -7.20 12.93
CA HIS A 184 -4.13 -7.67 12.57
C HIS A 184 -3.70 -8.93 13.34
N LYS A 185 -4.14 -9.12 14.58
CA LYS A 185 -3.74 -10.28 15.40
C LYS A 185 -4.33 -11.56 14.85
N GLU A 186 -5.64 -11.54 14.60
CA GLU A 186 -6.41 -12.65 14.07
C GLU A 186 -5.98 -12.99 12.63
N ILE A 187 -5.66 -11.96 11.83
CA ILE A 187 -5.15 -12.15 10.46
C ILE A 187 -3.77 -12.80 10.48
N VAL A 188 -2.86 -12.38 11.36
CA VAL A 188 -1.53 -12.98 11.49
C VAL A 188 -1.63 -14.43 11.93
N GLU A 189 -2.48 -14.74 12.90
CA GLU A 189 -2.74 -16.10 13.35
C GLU A 189 -3.27 -16.98 12.20
N TYR A 190 -4.25 -16.47 11.45
CA TYR A 190 -4.79 -17.17 10.29
C TYR A 190 -3.74 -17.40 9.19
N PHE A 191 -2.92 -16.40 8.88
CA PHE A 191 -1.86 -16.52 7.87
C PHE A 191 -0.80 -17.54 8.29
N ASN A 192 -0.39 -17.56 9.56
CA ASN A 192 0.54 -18.56 10.06
C ASN A 192 -0.05 -19.97 10.01
N TYR A 193 -1.30 -20.13 10.46
CA TYR A 193 -2.01 -21.41 10.42
C TYR A 193 -2.15 -21.97 8.99
N ARG A 194 -2.41 -21.10 8.01
CA ARG A 194 -2.61 -21.49 6.59
C ARG A 194 -1.34 -21.47 5.75
N GLY A 195 -0.20 -21.05 6.29
CA GLY A 195 1.05 -20.94 5.54
C GLY A 195 1.03 -19.87 4.44
N VAL A 196 0.37 -18.73 4.69
CA VAL A 196 0.26 -17.62 3.73
C VAL A 196 1.55 -16.80 3.72
N SER A 197 2.16 -16.67 2.54
CA SER A 197 3.31 -15.79 2.32
C SER A 197 2.87 -14.33 2.15
N VAL A 198 3.49 -13.42 2.90
CA VAL A 198 3.11 -12.01 2.89
C VAL A 198 4.11 -11.18 2.09
N VAL A 199 3.62 -10.45 1.09
CA VAL A 199 4.42 -9.51 0.30
C VAL A 199 4.04 -8.09 0.69
N PHE A 200 4.93 -7.39 1.40
CA PHE A 200 4.74 -5.97 1.72
C PHE A 200 5.28 -5.08 0.60
N LEU A 201 4.38 -4.33 -0.06
CA LEU A 201 4.74 -3.42 -1.13
C LEU A 201 4.41 -1.97 -0.75
N PHE A 202 5.46 -1.14 -0.64
CA PHE A 202 5.34 0.28 -0.33
C PHE A 202 6.23 1.13 -1.23
N ARG A 203 5.75 2.34 -1.55
CA ARG A 203 6.52 3.33 -2.31
C ARG A 203 7.33 4.20 -1.35
N ARG A 204 8.66 4.11 -1.44
CA ARG A 204 9.59 4.89 -0.60
C ARG A 204 9.39 6.41 -0.71
N ASN A 205 9.12 6.91 -1.93
CA ASN A 205 8.90 8.33 -2.17
C ASN A 205 7.43 8.72 -1.91
N LEU A 206 7.18 9.27 -0.71
CA LEU A 206 5.83 9.67 -0.27
C LEU A 206 5.29 10.87 -1.04
N LEU A 207 6.13 11.82 -1.45
CA LEU A 207 5.70 12.98 -2.25
C LEU A 207 5.17 12.55 -3.61
N ARG A 208 5.91 11.69 -4.34
CA ARG A 208 5.45 11.12 -5.61
C ARG A 208 4.19 10.27 -5.44
N ARG A 209 4.04 9.59 -4.30
CA ARG A 209 2.78 8.89 -3.96
C ARG A 209 1.62 9.87 -3.80
N MET A 210 1.83 10.97 -3.08
CA MET A 210 0.82 12.01 -2.87
C MET A 210 0.40 12.67 -4.19
N VAL A 211 1.36 13.07 -5.02
CA VAL A 211 1.09 13.61 -6.37
C VAL A 211 0.27 12.60 -7.18
N SER A 212 0.62 11.32 -7.14
CA SER A 212 -0.13 10.29 -7.85
C SER A 212 -1.54 10.06 -7.29
N LEU A 213 -1.76 10.26 -5.98
CA LEU A 213 -3.10 10.24 -5.38
C LEU A 213 -3.95 11.40 -5.90
N LEU A 214 -3.38 12.61 -5.92
CA LEU A 214 -4.06 13.81 -6.40
C LEU A 214 -4.39 13.72 -7.89
N ALA A 215 -3.44 13.28 -8.71
CA ALA A 215 -3.66 13.06 -10.14
C ALA A 215 -4.78 12.03 -10.38
N ASN A 216 -4.75 10.89 -9.69
CA ASN A 216 -5.81 9.88 -9.80
C ASN A 216 -7.18 10.42 -9.35
N SER A 217 -7.22 11.26 -8.32
CA SER A 217 -8.46 11.91 -7.89
C SER A 217 -8.99 12.83 -8.98
N HIS A 218 -8.13 13.65 -9.58
CA HIS A 218 -8.48 14.53 -10.69
C HIS A 218 -8.99 13.72 -11.90
N ASP A 219 -8.25 12.71 -12.34
CA ASP A 219 -8.56 11.92 -13.53
C ASP A 219 -9.87 11.13 -13.39
N ARG A 220 -10.25 10.76 -12.16
CA ARG A 220 -11.55 10.13 -11.88
C ARG A 220 -12.73 11.00 -12.30
N TYR A 221 -12.60 12.32 -12.14
CA TYR A 221 -13.64 13.28 -12.52
C TYR A 221 -13.44 13.78 -13.95
N ALA A 222 -12.20 14.11 -14.33
CA ALA A 222 -11.89 14.67 -15.64
C ALA A 222 -12.06 13.65 -16.79
N LYS A 223 -11.82 12.35 -16.54
CA LYS A 223 -12.06 11.24 -17.49
C LYS A 223 -11.48 11.51 -18.89
N LEU A 224 -10.26 12.02 -18.93
CA LEU A 224 -9.58 12.52 -20.14
C LEU A 224 -9.43 11.46 -21.25
N LEU A 225 -9.54 10.18 -20.94
CA LEU A 225 -9.41 9.06 -21.87
C LEU A 225 -10.78 8.49 -22.26
N ASN A 226 -11.40 9.05 -23.29
CA ASN A 226 -12.69 8.59 -23.83
C ASN A 226 -13.78 8.42 -22.75
N GLY A 227 -13.85 9.32 -21.76
CA GLY A 227 -14.82 9.23 -20.68
C GLY A 227 -14.55 8.12 -19.65
N THR A 228 -13.42 7.42 -19.77
CA THR A 228 -13.04 6.30 -18.89
C THR A 228 -11.91 6.70 -17.95
N HIS A 229 -12.04 6.35 -16.68
CA HIS A 229 -10.98 6.52 -15.69
C HIS A 229 -10.01 5.32 -15.75
N LYS A 230 -8.83 5.52 -16.33
CA LYS A 230 -7.71 4.55 -16.26
C LYS A 230 -6.69 5.01 -15.24
N SER A 231 -6.41 4.17 -14.25
CA SER A 231 -5.56 4.52 -13.10
C SER A 231 -4.30 3.67 -12.97
N HIS A 232 -4.25 2.53 -13.64
CA HIS A 232 -3.15 1.60 -13.61
C HIS A 232 -3.12 0.76 -14.89
N VAL A 233 -2.05 0.00 -15.02
CA VAL A 233 -1.82 -0.97 -16.10
C VAL A 233 -2.80 -2.13 -15.98
N HIS A 234 -3.48 -2.45 -17.09
CA HIS A 234 -4.49 -3.51 -17.14
C HIS A 234 -4.09 -4.67 -18.05
N SER A 235 -3.06 -4.53 -18.89
CA SER A 235 -2.57 -5.60 -19.76
C SER A 235 -1.13 -6.01 -19.44
N GLN A 236 -0.77 -7.21 -19.88
CA GLN A 236 0.60 -7.73 -19.79
C GLN A 236 1.57 -6.91 -20.63
N GLU A 237 1.17 -6.48 -21.83
CA GLU A 237 2.00 -5.63 -22.68
C GLU A 237 2.31 -4.28 -22.01
N GLU A 238 1.29 -3.65 -21.43
CA GLU A 238 1.46 -2.42 -20.64
C GLU A 238 2.36 -2.66 -19.41
N SER A 239 2.35 -3.85 -18.79
CA SER A 239 3.14 -4.10 -17.58
C SER A 239 4.62 -4.30 -17.88
N LEU A 240 4.92 -5.00 -18.98
CA LEU A 240 6.27 -5.22 -19.48
C LEU A 240 6.90 -3.92 -20.00
N ASN A 241 6.11 -3.04 -20.61
CA ASN A 241 6.58 -1.73 -21.09
C ASN A 241 6.90 -0.75 -19.95
N VAL A 242 6.27 -0.91 -18.77
CA VAL A 242 6.45 -0.02 -17.61
C VAL A 242 7.53 -0.51 -16.65
N GLY A 243 7.94 -1.79 -16.72
CA GLY A 243 9.02 -2.31 -15.89
C GLY A 243 9.70 -3.53 -16.53
N GLY A 244 11.02 -3.43 -16.70
CA GLY A 244 11.88 -4.53 -17.18
C GLY A 244 12.10 -5.65 -16.15
N CYS A 245 11.05 -6.15 -15.50
CA CYS A 245 11.15 -7.25 -14.55
C CYS A 245 10.52 -8.53 -15.13
N SER A 246 11.14 -9.68 -14.86
CA SER A 246 10.61 -11.01 -15.15
C SER A 246 10.55 -11.85 -13.86
N PHE A 247 9.64 -12.82 -13.79
CA PHE A 247 9.50 -13.70 -12.63
C PHE A 247 9.86 -15.13 -12.99
N LYS A 248 10.49 -15.82 -12.03
CA LYS A 248 10.67 -17.26 -12.09
C LYS A 248 10.28 -17.87 -10.74
N LEU A 249 9.32 -18.81 -10.77
CA LEU A 249 9.01 -19.67 -9.63
C LEU A 249 10.07 -20.77 -9.58
N GLN A 250 10.80 -20.89 -8.47
CA GLN A 250 11.74 -21.99 -8.27
C GLN A 250 11.09 -23.19 -7.58
N ALA A 251 11.71 -24.36 -7.78
CA ALA A 251 11.30 -25.65 -7.21
C ALA A 251 11.49 -25.74 -5.68
N ASP A 252 12.23 -24.80 -5.07
CA ASP A 252 12.49 -24.65 -3.63
C ASP A 252 11.36 -23.97 -2.85
N ASN A 253 10.26 -23.74 -3.52
CA ASN A 253 9.12 -23.03 -3.01
C ASN A 253 9.23 -21.52 -2.74
N GLN A 254 10.20 -20.83 -3.34
CA GLN A 254 10.34 -19.36 -3.23
C GLN A 254 9.95 -18.60 -4.52
N LEU A 255 9.42 -17.38 -4.35
CA LEU A 255 9.04 -16.45 -5.43
C LEU A 255 10.17 -15.44 -5.61
N TYR A 256 10.91 -15.51 -6.73
CA TYR A 256 11.99 -14.58 -7.02
C TYR A 256 11.58 -13.56 -8.10
N ILE A 257 11.81 -12.29 -7.79
CA ILE A 257 11.70 -11.18 -8.76
C ILE A 257 13.06 -11.02 -9.41
N ILE A 258 13.16 -11.23 -10.71
CA ILE A 258 14.41 -11.04 -11.45
C ILE A 258 14.27 -9.75 -12.25
N ASN A 259 15.09 -8.74 -11.93
CA ASN A 259 15.25 -7.59 -12.81
C ASN A 259 16.02 -8.04 -14.06
N LYS A 260 15.50 -7.74 -15.25
CA LYS A 260 16.27 -7.85 -16.49
C LYS A 260 17.10 -6.59 -16.70
#